data_AF-A0A183V1S1-F1
#
_entry.id   AF-A0A183V1S1-F1
#
_cell.length_a   1.000
_cell.length_b   1.000
_cell.length_c   1.000
_cell.angle_alpha   90.00
_cell.angle_beta   90.00
_cell.angle_gamma   90.00
#
_symmetry.space_group_name_H-M   'P 1'
#
loop_
_entity.id
_entity.type
_entity.pdbx_description
1 polymer ?
#
loop_
_entity_poly.entity_id
_entity_poly.type
_entity_poly.pdbx_seq_one_letter_code
_entity_poly.pdbx_strand_id
1 'polypeptide(L)'
;MGKGCLALHRRSPTHIIRILTDNDNWSSYCDLAVDILSVVLPNCSTEDASTFECLIKPLHASIVSRRDWKVDKLENSSSALLRISGGILDADDVEDVVEVVSKFLYDKTDQLPSAILLRVTNDLLKRLVDEPKEVGKKGFLGRAAPNTLRVVIGRLLHASCLPEEYQSLCFTLSALLVRLLDFHWFEPDPEFLVLLAALTHVQFRVVLGDPLMIRVEDLIPCATLGESFIQCVEEGEFLNDEQATAVSRSCRDCVAYVCEYVTECHRDKSIQLDASIEMVVYRFLCSFLAVGGHQIINRNLVDDILPILIDVARRACEGGDTSMAEMLLPSLSNFESLPNSCLGLIVMCMESQSSLESGAQFFTNVIPSLFEKFFSALKRAHRPKTSEIIHWQMISNSMA
;
A
#
# COMPACT_ATOMS: atom_id res chain seq x y z
N MET A 1 20.26 -45.85 6.21
CA MET A 1 19.65 -46.69 5.17
C MET A 1 18.26 -47.07 5.62
N GLY A 2 17.25 -46.67 4.86
CA GLY A 2 15.84 -46.82 5.22
C GLY A 2 15.00 -45.83 4.42
N LYS A 3 15.11 -45.91 3.09
CA LYS A 3 14.23 -45.19 2.16
C LYS A 3 12.81 -45.77 2.32
N GLY A 4 11.94 -45.01 2.97
CA GLY A 4 10.50 -45.23 2.97
C GLY A 4 9.81 -44.10 2.22
N CYS A 5 10.20 -43.85 0.96
CA CYS A 5 9.35 -43.09 0.05
C CYS A 5 8.05 -43.88 -0.11
N LEU A 6 7.00 -43.45 0.58
CA LEU A 6 5.64 -43.72 0.16
C LEU A 6 5.47 -43.08 -1.21
N ALA A 7 5.80 -43.86 -2.25
CA ALA A 7 5.37 -43.61 -3.61
C ALA A 7 3.84 -43.71 -3.62
N LEU A 8 3.17 -42.60 -3.30
CA LEU A 8 1.83 -42.34 -3.76
C LEU A 8 1.90 -42.43 -5.28
N HIS A 9 1.56 -43.61 -5.79
CA HIS A 9 1.31 -43.83 -7.20
C HIS A 9 0.47 -42.68 -7.72
N ARG A 10 0.89 -42.14 -8.88
CA ARG A 10 0.13 -41.25 -9.78
C ARG A 10 -1.25 -41.86 -10.12
N ARG A 11 -2.15 -41.96 -9.15
CA ARG A 11 -3.58 -42.13 -9.39
C ARG A 11 -4.05 -40.74 -9.75
N SER A 12 -4.30 -40.58 -11.04
CA SER A 12 -4.71 -39.33 -11.67
C SER A 12 -5.75 -38.58 -10.83
N PRO A 13 -5.62 -37.24 -10.67
CA PRO A 13 -6.65 -36.37 -10.10
C PRO A 13 -8.05 -36.61 -10.68
N THR A 14 -8.14 -37.18 -11.89
CA THR A 14 -9.41 -37.47 -12.57
C THR A 14 -10.41 -38.33 -11.78
N HIS A 15 -10.01 -39.22 -10.87
CA HIS A 15 -11.01 -39.96 -10.06
C HIS A 15 -11.62 -39.10 -8.95
N ILE A 16 -10.80 -38.27 -8.29
CA ILE A 16 -11.27 -37.32 -7.28
C ILE A 16 -12.10 -36.25 -7.98
N ILE A 17 -11.58 -35.65 -9.04
CA ILE A 17 -12.30 -34.68 -9.88
C ILE A 17 -13.65 -35.27 -10.32
N ARG A 18 -13.71 -36.50 -10.84
CA ARG A 18 -14.97 -37.12 -11.27
C ARG A 18 -15.99 -37.33 -10.15
N ILE A 19 -15.54 -37.60 -8.92
CA ILE A 19 -16.41 -37.67 -7.74
C ILE A 19 -16.87 -36.27 -7.31
N LEU A 20 -16.01 -35.26 -7.47
CA LEU A 20 -16.27 -33.88 -7.08
C LEU A 20 -17.06 -33.07 -8.13
N THR A 21 -17.07 -33.49 -9.40
CA THR A 21 -17.72 -32.80 -10.53
C THR A 21 -19.07 -33.39 -10.92
N ASP A 22 -19.57 -34.39 -10.20
CA ASP A 22 -20.91 -34.95 -10.46
C ASP A 22 -21.96 -33.94 -9.95
N ASN A 23 -22.35 -33.02 -10.85
CA ASN A 23 -23.10 -31.79 -10.55
C ASN A 23 -24.45 -32.03 -9.85
N ASP A 24 -25.06 -33.20 -10.05
CA ASP A 24 -26.41 -33.48 -9.55
C ASP A 24 -26.47 -33.68 -8.02
N ASN A 25 -25.32 -33.82 -7.34
CA ASN A 25 -25.26 -34.11 -5.90
C ASN A 25 -24.27 -33.24 -5.10
N TRP A 26 -23.77 -32.12 -5.65
CA TRP A 26 -22.76 -31.26 -4.99
C TRP A 26 -23.14 -30.89 -3.54
N SER A 27 -24.39 -30.53 -3.29
CA SER A 27 -24.86 -30.15 -1.95
C SER A 27 -24.68 -31.25 -0.89
N SER A 28 -24.69 -32.53 -1.29
CA SER A 28 -24.54 -33.68 -0.40
C SER A 28 -23.08 -34.08 -0.15
N TYR A 29 -22.16 -33.70 -1.03
CA TYR A 29 -20.74 -34.06 -0.95
C TYR A 29 -19.80 -32.85 -0.77
N CYS A 30 -20.29 -31.62 -0.83
CA CYS A 30 -19.48 -30.40 -0.75
C CYS A 30 -18.60 -30.37 0.49
N ASP A 31 -19.12 -30.75 1.66
CA ASP A 31 -18.31 -30.74 2.89
C ASP A 31 -17.17 -31.77 2.84
N LEU A 32 -17.40 -32.94 2.24
CA LEU A 32 -16.37 -33.96 2.01
C LEU A 32 -15.37 -33.51 0.93
N ALA A 33 -15.85 -32.85 -0.12
CA ALA A 33 -15.03 -32.26 -1.16
C ALA A 33 -14.04 -31.26 -0.58
N VAL A 34 -14.55 -30.32 0.22
CA VAL A 34 -13.75 -29.32 0.93
C VAL A 34 -12.74 -29.99 1.87
N ASP A 35 -13.13 -31.05 2.59
CA ASP A 35 -12.20 -31.80 3.45
C ASP A 35 -11.06 -32.43 2.64
N ILE A 36 -11.37 -33.07 1.50
CA ILE A 36 -10.35 -33.63 0.62
C ILE A 36 -9.44 -32.53 0.07
N LEU A 37 -10.01 -31.42 -0.42
CA LEU A 37 -9.25 -30.29 -0.96
C LEU A 37 -8.34 -29.65 0.09
N SER A 38 -8.79 -29.54 1.34
CA SER A 38 -7.99 -28.99 2.45
C SER A 38 -6.71 -29.79 2.73
N VAL A 39 -6.71 -31.09 2.42
CA VAL A 39 -5.55 -31.97 2.58
C VAL A 39 -4.70 -32.00 1.30
N VAL A 40 -5.35 -32.02 0.13
CA VAL A 40 -4.67 -32.18 -1.16
C VAL A 40 -3.99 -30.88 -1.60
N LEU A 41 -4.70 -29.75 -1.62
CA LEU A 41 -4.24 -28.50 -2.22
C LEU A 41 -2.96 -27.92 -1.59
N PRO A 42 -2.73 -27.97 -0.26
CA PRO A 42 -1.49 -27.48 0.33
C PRO A 42 -0.24 -28.24 -0.14
N ASN A 43 -0.41 -29.48 -0.60
CA ASN A 43 0.66 -30.34 -1.08
C ASN A 43 0.81 -30.31 -2.62
N CYS A 44 -0.03 -29.54 -3.32
CA CYS A 44 -0.04 -29.42 -4.76
C CYS A 44 0.79 -28.23 -5.25
N SER A 45 1.44 -28.40 -6.41
CA SER A 45 1.95 -27.27 -7.19
C SER A 45 0.79 -26.40 -7.70
N THR A 46 1.09 -25.18 -8.13
CA THR A 46 0.09 -24.29 -8.74
C THR A 46 -0.51 -24.89 -10.02
N GLU A 47 0.30 -25.59 -10.82
CA GLU A 47 -0.15 -26.30 -12.03
C GLU A 47 -1.06 -27.49 -11.72
N ASP A 48 -0.84 -28.19 -10.60
CA ASP A 48 -1.72 -29.28 -10.20
C ASP A 48 -3.04 -28.74 -9.62
N ALA A 49 -3.01 -27.58 -8.95
CA ALA A 49 -4.19 -26.95 -8.38
C ALA A 49 -5.20 -26.50 -9.46
N SER A 50 -4.72 -26.05 -10.63
CA SER A 50 -5.59 -25.66 -11.74
C SER A 50 -6.38 -26.83 -12.33
N THR A 51 -5.97 -28.08 -12.10
CA THR A 51 -6.77 -29.25 -12.52
C THR A 51 -8.15 -29.30 -11.84
N PHE A 52 -8.33 -28.55 -10.74
CA PHE A 52 -9.59 -28.43 -10.02
C PHE A 52 -10.42 -27.20 -10.42
N GLU A 53 -10.05 -26.44 -11.45
CA GLU A 53 -10.75 -25.21 -11.90
C GLU A 53 -12.27 -25.39 -12.09
N CYS A 54 -12.70 -26.58 -12.51
CA CYS A 54 -14.12 -26.92 -12.63
C CYS A 54 -14.91 -26.80 -11.30
N LEU A 55 -14.24 -26.79 -10.15
CA LEU A 55 -14.84 -26.64 -8.83
C LEU A 55 -14.96 -25.19 -8.38
N ILE A 56 -14.40 -24.21 -9.10
CA ILE A 56 -14.46 -22.78 -8.73
C ILE A 56 -15.91 -22.33 -8.55
N LYS A 57 -16.76 -22.51 -9.57
CA LYS A 57 -18.17 -22.08 -9.52
C LYS A 57 -18.99 -22.82 -8.44
N PRO A 58 -18.92 -24.17 -8.33
CA PRO A 58 -19.60 -24.88 -7.23
C PRO A 58 -19.14 -24.47 -5.83
N LEU A 59 -17.83 -24.24 -5.62
CA LEU A 59 -17.29 -23.79 -4.34
C LEU A 59 -17.75 -22.36 -4.03
N HIS A 60 -17.65 -21.45 -5.00
CA HIS A 60 -18.15 -20.08 -4.87
C HIS A 60 -19.63 -20.06 -4.48
N ALA A 61 -20.48 -20.74 -5.26
CA ALA A 61 -21.90 -20.84 -4.98
C ALA A 61 -22.18 -21.44 -3.59
N SER A 62 -21.39 -22.42 -3.14
CA SER A 62 -21.55 -22.98 -1.80
C SER A 62 -21.16 -22.00 -0.69
N ILE A 63 -20.11 -21.19 -0.90
CA ILE A 63 -19.68 -20.16 0.05
C ILE A 63 -20.78 -19.12 0.22
N VAL A 64 -21.31 -18.60 -0.89
CA VAL A 64 -22.28 -17.49 -0.91
C VAL A 64 -23.68 -17.91 -0.47
N SER A 65 -24.13 -19.12 -0.81
CA SER A 65 -25.49 -19.56 -0.49
C SER A 65 -25.68 -20.04 0.95
N ARG A 66 -24.61 -20.45 1.63
CA ARG A 66 -24.69 -21.01 3.00
C ARG A 66 -24.77 -19.88 4.03
N ARG A 67 -25.84 -19.92 4.85
CA ARG A 67 -26.09 -18.91 5.89
C ARG A 67 -25.29 -19.11 7.18
N ASP A 68 -25.14 -20.38 7.58
CA ASP A 68 -24.50 -20.75 8.84
C ASP A 68 -23.20 -21.51 8.58
N TRP A 69 -22.08 -20.93 8.98
CA TRP A 69 -20.76 -21.53 8.82
C TRP A 69 -20.19 -22.03 10.16
N LYS A 70 -19.50 -23.17 10.10
CA LYS A 70 -18.47 -23.51 11.08
C LYS A 70 -17.14 -22.91 10.62
N VAL A 71 -16.33 -22.43 11.56
CA VAL A 71 -15.08 -21.72 11.25
C VAL A 71 -14.17 -22.57 10.34
N ASP A 72 -13.85 -23.81 10.72
CA ASP A 72 -12.99 -24.71 9.93
C ASP A 72 -13.51 -24.94 8.50
N LYS A 73 -14.84 -25.00 8.34
CA LYS A 73 -15.45 -25.26 7.03
C LYS A 73 -15.36 -24.04 6.12
N LEU A 74 -15.55 -22.83 6.67
CA LEU A 74 -15.40 -21.61 5.89
C LEU A 74 -13.93 -21.38 5.55
N GLU A 75 -13.02 -21.61 6.50
CA GLU A 75 -11.56 -21.54 6.30
C GLU A 75 -11.13 -22.44 5.15
N ASN A 76 -11.50 -23.72 5.19
CA ASN A 76 -11.13 -24.69 4.17
C ASN A 76 -11.76 -24.36 2.82
N SER A 77 -13.03 -23.95 2.78
CA SER A 77 -13.73 -23.63 1.52
C SER A 77 -13.10 -22.41 0.84
N SER A 78 -12.89 -21.32 1.58
CA SER A 78 -12.36 -20.09 1.01
C SER A 78 -10.88 -20.22 0.65
N SER A 79 -10.09 -20.95 1.45
CA SER A 79 -8.69 -21.25 1.11
C SER A 79 -8.59 -22.12 -0.14
N ALA A 80 -9.45 -23.13 -0.28
CA ALA A 80 -9.51 -23.96 -1.47
C ALA A 80 -9.89 -23.15 -2.72
N LEU A 81 -10.91 -22.28 -2.61
CA LEU A 81 -11.32 -21.40 -3.71
C LEU A 81 -10.18 -20.47 -4.14
N LEU A 82 -9.50 -19.82 -3.18
CA LEU A 82 -8.37 -18.93 -3.45
C LEU A 82 -7.24 -19.69 -4.17
N ARG A 83 -6.94 -20.92 -3.73
CA ARG A 83 -5.84 -21.73 -4.26
C ARG A 83 -6.13 -22.27 -5.66
N ILE A 84 -7.34 -22.78 -5.91
CA ILE A 84 -7.74 -23.34 -7.21
C ILE A 84 -7.92 -22.25 -8.25
N SER A 85 -8.45 -21.09 -7.84
CA SER A 85 -8.75 -20.01 -8.79
C SER A 85 -7.52 -19.43 -9.47
N GLY A 86 -6.33 -19.51 -8.87
CA GLY A 86 -5.09 -19.05 -9.51
C GLY A 86 -5.09 -17.61 -10.03
N GLY A 87 -6.06 -16.77 -9.63
CA GLY A 87 -6.28 -15.42 -10.16
C GLY A 87 -7.41 -15.27 -11.19
N ILE A 88 -8.24 -16.29 -11.43
CA ILE A 88 -9.31 -16.32 -12.46
C ILE A 88 -10.70 -15.95 -11.89
N LEU A 89 -10.79 -15.52 -10.61
CA LEU A 89 -12.06 -15.01 -10.08
C LEU A 89 -12.31 -13.61 -10.61
N ASP A 90 -13.53 -13.36 -11.10
CA ASP A 90 -13.94 -12.00 -11.40
C ASP A 90 -14.16 -11.19 -10.10
N ALA A 91 -14.21 -9.87 -10.24
CA ALA A 91 -14.33 -8.96 -9.10
C ALA A 91 -15.61 -9.23 -8.30
N ASP A 92 -16.74 -9.53 -8.96
CA ASP A 92 -18.02 -9.77 -8.30
C ASP A 92 -17.96 -11.03 -7.41
N ASP A 93 -17.39 -12.13 -7.90
CA ASP A 93 -17.18 -13.36 -7.12
C ASP A 93 -16.24 -13.11 -5.93
N VAL A 94 -15.21 -12.26 -6.10
CA VAL A 94 -14.31 -11.88 -5.00
C VAL A 94 -15.06 -11.06 -3.94
N GLU A 95 -15.83 -10.05 -4.35
CA GLU A 95 -16.64 -9.21 -3.46
C GLU A 95 -17.63 -10.05 -2.65
N ASP A 96 -18.33 -10.99 -3.29
CA ASP A 96 -19.32 -11.84 -2.64
C ASP A 96 -18.69 -12.73 -1.56
N VAL A 97 -17.50 -13.29 -1.80
CA VAL A 97 -16.78 -14.08 -0.79
C VAL A 97 -16.29 -13.19 0.37
N VAL A 98 -15.78 -11.99 0.06
CA VAL A 98 -15.36 -11.03 1.10
C VAL A 98 -16.54 -10.61 1.98
N GLU A 99 -17.73 -10.43 1.40
CA GLU A 99 -18.97 -10.12 2.15
C GLU A 99 -19.32 -11.25 3.13
N VAL A 100 -19.29 -12.51 2.69
CA VAL A 100 -19.56 -13.66 3.57
C VAL A 100 -18.53 -13.78 4.69
N VAL A 101 -17.24 -13.70 4.35
CA VAL A 101 -16.14 -13.85 5.33
C VAL A 101 -16.14 -12.70 6.33
N SER A 102 -16.29 -11.46 5.87
CA SER A 102 -16.33 -10.28 6.75
C SER A 102 -17.52 -10.34 7.70
N LYS A 103 -18.70 -10.72 7.23
CA LYS A 103 -19.88 -10.90 8.07
C LYS A 103 -19.66 -11.98 9.13
N PHE A 104 -19.08 -13.12 8.74
CA PHE A 104 -18.76 -14.19 9.68
C PHE A 104 -17.80 -13.71 10.79
N LEU A 105 -16.74 -12.98 10.41
CA LEU A 105 -15.78 -12.39 11.36
C LEU A 105 -16.42 -11.34 12.28
N TYR A 106 -17.39 -10.59 11.77
CA TYR A 106 -18.09 -9.57 12.53
C TYR A 106 -19.08 -10.14 13.56
N ASP A 107 -19.82 -11.19 13.18
CA ASP A 107 -20.85 -11.80 14.04
C ASP A 107 -20.23 -12.60 15.20
N LYS A 108 -19.00 -13.12 15.03
CA LYS A 108 -18.30 -13.91 16.05
C LYS A 108 -17.40 -13.06 16.94
N THR A 109 -17.99 -12.40 17.93
CA THR A 109 -17.29 -11.48 18.85
C THR A 109 -16.68 -12.14 20.09
N ASP A 110 -17.13 -13.34 20.46
CA ASP A 110 -16.80 -13.94 21.76
C ASP A 110 -15.39 -14.55 21.80
N GLN A 111 -14.72 -14.66 20.65
CA GLN A 111 -13.41 -15.28 20.50
C GLN A 111 -12.55 -14.43 19.55
N LEU A 112 -11.24 -14.66 19.61
CA LEU A 112 -10.32 -14.04 18.65
C LEU A 112 -10.70 -14.50 17.23
N PRO A 113 -10.88 -13.58 16.26
CA PRO A 113 -11.18 -13.92 14.88
C PRO A 113 -10.15 -14.89 14.26
N SER A 114 -10.57 -15.70 13.30
CA SER A 114 -9.67 -16.62 12.59
C SER A 114 -8.61 -15.86 11.79
N ALA A 115 -7.33 -16.13 12.07
CA ALA A 115 -6.22 -15.61 11.28
C ALA A 115 -6.23 -16.14 9.83
N ILE A 116 -6.73 -17.36 9.61
CA ILE A 116 -6.85 -17.94 8.26
C ILE A 116 -7.86 -17.14 7.44
N LEU A 117 -9.03 -16.83 8.02
CA LEU A 117 -10.04 -16.03 7.34
C LEU A 117 -9.58 -14.59 7.09
N LEU A 118 -8.86 -13.97 8.04
CA LEU A 118 -8.25 -12.66 7.82
C LEU A 118 -7.23 -12.66 6.67
N ARG A 119 -6.40 -13.71 6.57
CA ARG A 119 -5.47 -13.91 5.44
C ARG A 119 -6.19 -14.12 4.12
N VAL A 120 -7.25 -14.93 4.11
CA VAL A 120 -8.11 -15.11 2.93
C VAL A 120 -8.69 -13.77 2.50
N THR A 121 -9.24 -12.98 3.42
CA THR A 121 -9.75 -11.64 3.10
C THR A 121 -8.65 -10.75 2.52
N ASN A 122 -7.46 -10.76 3.12
CA ASN A 122 -6.31 -10.01 2.63
C ASN A 122 -5.94 -10.39 1.18
N ASP A 123 -5.86 -11.68 0.88
CA ASP A 123 -5.49 -12.16 -0.45
C ASP A 123 -6.58 -11.88 -1.50
N LEU A 124 -7.85 -11.91 -1.09
CA LEU A 124 -8.97 -11.51 -1.95
C LEU A 124 -8.97 -10.00 -2.23
N LEU A 125 -8.76 -9.16 -1.21
CA LEU A 125 -8.67 -7.71 -1.38
C LEU A 125 -7.47 -7.31 -2.25
N LYS A 126 -6.32 -7.99 -2.12
CA LYS A 126 -5.17 -7.78 -3.02
C LYS A 126 -5.55 -7.97 -4.49
N ARG A 127 -6.34 -9.00 -4.81
CA ARG A 127 -6.81 -9.22 -6.19
C ARG A 127 -7.67 -8.07 -6.70
N LEU A 128 -8.56 -7.53 -5.86
CA LEU A 128 -9.37 -6.36 -6.24
C LEU A 128 -8.50 -5.12 -6.48
N VAL A 129 -7.44 -4.94 -5.71
CA VAL A 129 -6.50 -3.81 -5.85
C VAL A 129 -5.67 -3.93 -7.13
N ASP A 130 -5.27 -5.15 -7.48
CA ASP A 130 -4.43 -5.43 -8.66
C ASP A 130 -5.24 -5.51 -9.97
N GLU A 131 -6.57 -5.52 -9.90
CA GLU A 131 -7.46 -5.51 -11.07
C GLU A 131 -7.35 -4.17 -11.83
N PRO A 132 -6.97 -4.17 -13.12
CA PRO A 132 -6.75 -2.95 -13.91
C PRO A 132 -8.04 -2.17 -14.23
N LYS A 133 -9.21 -2.69 -13.87
CA LYS A 133 -10.52 -2.08 -14.16
C LYS A 133 -11.06 -1.37 -12.92
N GLU A 134 -11.36 -0.08 -13.07
CA GLU A 134 -12.13 0.75 -12.11
C GLU A 134 -13.51 0.18 -11.72
N VAL A 135 -13.95 -0.89 -12.38
CA VAL A 135 -15.20 -1.61 -12.10
C VAL A 135 -15.18 -2.25 -10.70
N GLY A 136 -14.04 -2.83 -10.27
CA GLY A 136 -13.93 -3.47 -8.95
C GLY A 136 -13.92 -2.51 -7.77
N LYS A 137 -13.49 -1.24 -7.97
CA LYS A 137 -13.44 -0.24 -6.89
C LYS A 137 -14.81 0.37 -6.59
N LYS A 138 -15.62 0.64 -7.63
CA LYS A 138 -16.95 1.25 -7.48
C LYS A 138 -18.02 0.25 -6.99
N GLY A 139 -17.90 -1.03 -7.35
CA GLY A 139 -18.78 -2.09 -6.86
C GLY A 139 -18.65 -2.29 -5.34
N PHE A 140 -17.41 -2.41 -4.87
CA PHE A 140 -17.10 -2.69 -3.48
C PHE A 140 -17.52 -1.58 -2.49
N LEU A 141 -17.48 -0.31 -2.90
CA LEU A 141 -17.86 0.84 -2.05
C LEU A 141 -19.34 0.80 -1.61
N GLY A 142 -20.22 0.17 -2.41
CA GLY A 142 -21.64 0.01 -2.08
C GLY A 142 -21.98 -1.22 -1.23
N ARG A 143 -20.99 -2.08 -0.92
CA ARG A 143 -21.19 -3.31 -0.14
C ARG A 143 -21.11 -3.04 1.36
N ALA A 144 -21.56 -4.00 2.19
CA ALA A 144 -21.45 -3.86 3.64
C ALA A 144 -20.08 -4.32 4.17
N ALA A 145 -19.38 -5.19 3.43
CA ALA A 145 -18.05 -5.70 3.76
C ALA A 145 -17.04 -4.63 4.24
N PRO A 146 -16.84 -3.49 3.56
CA PRO A 146 -15.91 -2.46 4.02
C PRO A 146 -16.16 -1.95 5.44
N ASN A 147 -17.43 -1.73 5.78
CA ASN A 147 -17.84 -1.25 7.10
C ASN A 147 -17.71 -2.35 8.14
N THR A 148 -18.10 -3.56 7.78
CA THR A 148 -17.98 -4.75 8.61
C THR A 148 -16.50 -5.02 8.97
N LEU A 149 -15.60 -4.96 7.99
CA LEU A 149 -14.16 -5.14 8.18
C LEU A 149 -13.56 -4.02 9.04
N ARG A 150 -13.98 -2.77 8.85
CA ARG A 150 -13.57 -1.65 9.72
C ARG A 150 -13.88 -1.92 11.18
N VAL A 151 -15.08 -2.42 11.48
CA VAL A 151 -15.45 -2.78 12.86
C VAL A 151 -14.62 -3.96 13.37
N VAL A 152 -14.38 -5.00 12.56
CA VAL A 152 -13.54 -6.14 12.94
C VAL A 152 -12.11 -5.70 13.25
N ILE A 153 -11.50 -4.91 12.37
CA ILE A 153 -10.15 -4.36 12.54
C ILE A 153 -10.12 -3.46 13.78
N GLY A 154 -11.10 -2.57 13.94
CA GLY A 154 -11.22 -1.72 15.11
C GLY A 154 -11.24 -2.52 16.41
N ARG A 155 -12.06 -3.57 16.51
CA ARG A 155 -12.11 -4.44 17.70
C ARG A 155 -10.76 -5.11 17.99
N LEU A 156 -10.06 -5.58 16.96
CA LEU A 156 -8.74 -6.18 17.09
C LEU A 156 -7.70 -5.19 17.61
N LEU A 157 -7.65 -3.98 17.03
CA LEU A 157 -6.68 -2.95 17.41
C LEU A 157 -6.91 -2.36 18.80
N HIS A 158 -8.15 -2.41 19.32
CA HIS A 158 -8.45 -2.04 20.70
C HIS A 158 -8.07 -3.13 21.73
N ALA A 159 -7.72 -4.35 21.29
CA ALA A 159 -7.37 -5.43 22.20
C ALA A 159 -6.00 -5.18 22.84
N SER A 160 -5.95 -5.17 24.18
CA SER A 160 -4.74 -4.86 24.97
C SER A 160 -3.53 -5.78 24.75
N CYS A 161 -3.70 -6.95 24.15
CA CYS A 161 -2.65 -7.95 23.94
C CYS A 161 -2.83 -8.66 22.59
N LEU A 162 -2.83 -7.90 21.50
CA LEU A 162 -2.95 -8.46 20.16
C LEU A 162 -1.62 -9.11 19.72
N PRO A 163 -1.62 -10.38 19.25
CA PRO A 163 -0.40 -10.98 18.69
C PRO A 163 0.09 -10.21 17.46
N GLU A 164 1.42 -10.18 17.26
CA GLU A 164 2.07 -9.44 16.16
C GLU A 164 1.53 -9.80 14.77
N GLU A 165 1.23 -11.07 14.53
CA GLU A 165 0.62 -11.54 13.27
C GLU A 165 -0.71 -10.84 12.98
N TYR A 166 -1.56 -10.66 13.99
CA TYR A 166 -2.84 -9.99 13.83
C TYR A 166 -2.66 -8.48 13.64
N GLN A 167 -1.70 -7.87 14.33
CA GLN A 167 -1.36 -6.47 14.13
C GLN A 167 -0.93 -6.23 12.68
N SER A 168 0.03 -7.01 12.16
CA SER A 168 0.46 -6.92 10.76
C SER A 168 -0.73 -7.09 9.80
N LEU A 169 -1.60 -8.09 10.01
CA LEU A 169 -2.79 -8.30 9.19
C LEU A 169 -3.76 -7.11 9.24
N CYS A 170 -4.01 -6.51 10.41
CA CYS A 170 -4.88 -5.34 10.53
C CYS A 170 -4.36 -4.17 9.70
N PHE A 171 -3.05 -3.90 9.74
CA PHE A 171 -2.42 -2.85 8.96
C PHE A 171 -2.47 -3.12 7.46
N THR A 172 -2.14 -4.34 7.02
CA THR A 172 -2.23 -4.70 5.60
C THR A 172 -3.66 -4.62 5.09
N LEU A 173 -4.64 -5.14 5.83
CA LEU A 173 -6.06 -5.05 5.46
C LEU A 173 -6.52 -3.60 5.36
N SER A 174 -6.14 -2.75 6.32
CA SER A 174 -6.51 -1.34 6.31
C SER A 174 -5.90 -0.61 5.11
N ALA A 175 -4.64 -0.87 4.78
CA ALA A 175 -3.97 -0.30 3.62
C ALA A 175 -4.63 -0.75 2.29
N LEU A 176 -5.05 -2.02 2.19
CA LEU A 176 -5.78 -2.52 1.02
C LEU A 176 -7.15 -1.86 0.88
N LEU A 177 -7.87 -1.68 1.97
CA LEU A 177 -9.18 -1.01 1.98
C LEU A 177 -9.04 0.46 1.57
N VAL A 178 -8.04 1.17 2.07
CA VAL A 178 -7.68 2.52 1.63
C VAL A 178 -7.33 2.55 0.14
N ARG A 179 -6.57 1.60 -0.39
CA ARG A 179 -6.27 1.56 -1.84
C ARG A 179 -7.49 1.30 -2.72
N LEU A 180 -8.53 0.65 -2.20
CA LEU A 180 -9.77 0.38 -2.91
C LEU A 180 -10.78 1.52 -2.82
N LEU A 181 -10.87 2.16 -1.65
CA LEU A 181 -11.97 3.06 -1.28
C LEU A 181 -11.51 4.50 -1.02
N ASP A 182 -10.20 4.73 -1.08
CA ASP A 182 -9.55 5.97 -0.68
C ASP A 182 -9.81 6.32 0.80
N PHE A 183 -9.51 7.56 1.19
CA PHE A 183 -9.78 8.08 2.52
C PHE A 183 -11.28 8.08 2.89
N HIS A 184 -12.19 7.96 1.91
CA HIS A 184 -13.64 7.90 2.15
C HIS A 184 -14.06 6.72 3.04
N TRP A 185 -13.24 5.66 3.12
CA TRP A 185 -13.51 4.54 4.02
C TRP A 185 -13.60 4.94 5.50
N PHE A 186 -12.96 6.05 5.89
CA PHE A 186 -12.96 6.57 7.25
C PHE A 186 -14.19 7.42 7.60
N GLU A 187 -14.89 7.97 6.60
CA GLU A 187 -16.01 8.91 6.81
C GLU A 187 -17.05 8.44 7.83
N PRO A 188 -17.49 7.15 7.84
CA PRO A 188 -18.55 6.75 8.76
C PRO A 188 -18.07 6.49 10.20
N ASP A 189 -16.76 6.55 10.49
CA ASP A 189 -16.20 6.44 11.85
C ASP A 189 -14.83 7.15 11.92
N PRO A 190 -14.84 8.48 12.13
CA PRO A 190 -13.61 9.26 12.21
C PRO A 190 -12.76 8.93 13.45
N GLU A 191 -13.34 8.37 14.51
CA GLU A 191 -12.59 7.93 15.70
C GLU A 191 -11.68 6.74 15.38
N PHE A 192 -12.14 5.83 14.51
CA PHE A 192 -11.30 4.74 14.00
C PHE A 192 -10.08 5.27 13.24
N LEU A 193 -10.23 6.34 12.44
CA LEU A 193 -9.10 6.99 11.78
C LEU A 193 -8.10 7.55 12.80
N VAL A 194 -8.58 8.26 13.83
CA VAL A 194 -7.71 8.84 14.87
C VAL A 194 -6.91 7.74 15.58
N LEU A 195 -7.56 6.63 15.93
CA LEU A 195 -6.87 5.47 16.51
C LEU A 195 -5.81 4.91 15.57
N LEU A 196 -6.19 4.67 14.30
CA LEU A 196 -5.29 4.05 13.34
C LEU A 196 -4.09 4.95 13.05
N ALA A 197 -4.28 6.27 12.96
CA ALA A 197 -3.20 7.24 12.82
C ALA A 197 -2.21 7.18 13.99
N ALA A 198 -2.71 7.12 15.23
CA ALA A 198 -1.86 7.00 16.42
C ALA A 198 -1.08 5.66 16.44
N LEU A 199 -1.71 4.57 16.04
CA LEU A 199 -1.07 3.24 15.98
C LEU A 199 -0.06 3.14 14.85
N THR A 200 -0.29 3.79 13.70
CA THR A 200 0.65 3.79 12.57
C THR A 200 1.98 4.42 12.93
N HIS A 201 2.00 5.47 13.77
CA HIS A 201 3.25 6.01 14.30
C HIS A 201 4.04 4.96 15.09
N VAL A 202 3.37 4.19 15.95
CA VAL A 202 4.01 3.10 16.69
C VAL A 202 4.50 2.02 15.73
N GLN A 203 3.71 1.68 14.71
CA GLN A 203 4.07 0.66 13.72
C GLN A 203 5.31 1.06 12.91
N PHE A 204 5.45 2.32 12.50
CA PHE A 204 6.68 2.81 11.84
C PHE A 204 7.92 2.58 12.71
N ARG A 205 7.82 2.81 14.03
CA ARG A 205 8.93 2.58 14.97
C ARG A 205 9.29 1.11 15.10
N VAL A 206 8.30 0.22 15.06
CA VAL A 206 8.53 -1.23 15.12
C VAL A 206 9.19 -1.70 13.82
N VAL A 207 8.64 -1.33 12.66
CA VAL A 207 9.12 -1.79 11.35
C VAL A 207 10.51 -1.24 11.03
N LEU A 208 10.80 0.02 11.37
CA LEU A 208 12.09 0.65 11.15
C LEU A 208 13.05 0.49 12.35
N GLY A 209 12.71 -0.32 13.34
CA GLY A 209 13.50 -0.45 14.57
C GLY A 209 14.88 -1.10 14.38
N ASP A 210 15.01 -1.99 13.39
CA ASP A 210 16.26 -2.64 13.01
C ASP A 210 16.52 -2.49 11.50
N PRO A 211 17.47 -1.64 11.07
CA PRO A 211 17.79 -1.40 9.67
C PRO A 211 18.13 -2.64 8.85
N LEU A 212 18.64 -3.71 9.48
CA LEU A 212 19.08 -4.92 8.79
C LEU A 212 17.95 -5.94 8.58
N MET A 213 16.80 -5.74 9.23
CA MET A 213 15.69 -6.69 9.24
C MET A 213 14.39 -6.12 8.68
N ILE A 214 14.45 -4.95 8.03
CA ILE A 214 13.26 -4.30 7.47
C ILE A 214 12.70 -5.14 6.32
N ARG A 215 11.44 -5.54 6.45
CA ARG A 215 10.67 -6.14 5.36
C ARG A 215 9.84 -5.05 4.68
N VAL A 216 10.03 -4.86 3.39
CA VAL A 216 9.32 -3.82 2.62
C VAL A 216 7.81 -4.03 2.66
N GLU A 217 7.37 -5.29 2.75
CA GLU A 217 5.97 -5.68 2.82
C GLU A 217 5.27 -5.20 4.10
N ASP A 218 6.02 -4.98 5.19
CA ASP A 218 5.48 -4.41 6.43
C ASP A 218 5.49 -2.88 6.42
N LEU A 219 6.42 -2.27 5.66
CA LEU A 219 6.54 -0.83 5.54
C LEU A 219 5.50 -0.23 4.60
N ILE A 220 5.18 -0.91 3.50
CA ILE A 220 4.19 -0.47 2.51
C ILE A 220 2.85 -0.12 3.18
N PRO A 221 2.23 -0.98 4.02
CA PRO A 221 0.99 -0.63 4.71
C PRO A 221 1.09 0.63 5.56
N CYS A 222 2.22 0.83 6.26
CA CYS A 222 2.43 2.02 7.08
C CYS A 222 2.47 3.29 6.24
N ALA A 223 3.23 3.27 5.13
CA ALA A 223 3.32 4.39 4.20
C ALA A 223 1.98 4.69 3.53
N THR A 224 1.29 3.68 3.00
CA THR A 224 -0.04 3.84 2.38
C THR A 224 -1.05 4.45 3.34
N LEU A 225 -1.08 4.00 4.59
CA LEU A 225 -1.97 4.58 5.60
C LEU A 225 -1.56 6.00 5.95
N GLY A 226 -0.25 6.26 6.14
CA GLY A 226 0.28 7.59 6.40
C GLY A 226 -0.08 8.60 5.31
N GLU A 227 0.06 8.21 4.03
CA GLU A 227 -0.34 9.03 2.88
C GLU A 227 -1.85 9.35 2.92
N SER A 228 -2.69 8.35 3.18
CA SER A 228 -4.14 8.56 3.29
C SER A 228 -4.51 9.46 4.47
N PHE A 229 -3.81 9.39 5.60
CA PHE A 229 -4.07 10.29 6.74
C PHE A 229 -3.69 11.74 6.43
N ILE A 230 -2.62 11.93 5.66
CA ILE A 230 -2.23 13.26 5.16
C ILE A 230 -3.35 13.82 4.28
N GLN A 231 -3.89 13.01 3.36
CA GLN A 231 -5.04 13.39 2.54
C GLN A 231 -6.29 13.67 3.38
N CYS A 232 -6.60 12.84 4.39
CA CYS A 232 -7.73 13.11 5.30
C CYS A 232 -7.63 14.48 5.97
N VAL A 233 -6.43 14.90 6.38
CA VAL A 233 -6.24 16.20 7.07
C VAL A 233 -6.39 17.37 6.09
N GLU A 234 -5.95 17.19 4.84
CA GLU A 234 -5.99 18.25 3.83
C GLU A 234 -7.37 18.39 3.17
N GLU A 235 -8.03 17.27 2.86
CA GLU A 235 -9.23 17.21 2.02
C GLU A 235 -10.47 16.68 2.77
N GLY A 236 -10.30 16.09 3.95
CA GLY A 236 -11.37 15.39 4.67
C GLY A 236 -12.30 16.33 5.44
N GLU A 237 -13.36 16.80 4.78
CA GLU A 237 -14.41 17.65 5.40
C GLU A 237 -15.21 16.95 6.53
N PHE A 238 -15.07 15.63 6.66
CA PHE A 238 -15.76 14.83 7.69
C PHE A 238 -15.10 14.91 9.08
N LEU A 239 -13.90 15.49 9.19
CA LEU A 239 -13.19 15.65 10.45
C LEU A 239 -13.59 16.93 11.16
N ASN A 240 -13.84 16.84 12.47
CA ASN A 240 -13.87 18.04 13.30
C ASN A 240 -12.45 18.52 13.65
N ASP A 241 -12.32 19.74 14.16
CA ASP A 241 -11.02 20.36 14.47
C ASP A 241 -10.16 19.54 15.44
N GLU A 242 -10.76 18.88 16.43
CA GLU A 242 -10.04 18.05 17.40
C GLU A 242 -9.47 16.80 16.74
N GLN A 243 -10.27 16.13 15.91
CA GLN A 243 -9.88 14.94 15.14
C GLN A 243 -8.81 15.29 14.10
N ALA A 244 -9.02 16.34 13.31
CA ALA A 244 -8.05 16.81 12.32
C ALA A 244 -6.70 17.17 12.99
N THR A 245 -6.75 17.84 14.15
CA THR A 245 -5.55 18.15 14.93
C THR A 245 -4.86 16.88 15.45
N ALA A 246 -5.60 15.87 15.92
CA ALA A 246 -5.05 14.62 16.42
C ALA A 246 -4.38 13.80 15.30
N VAL A 247 -5.03 13.69 14.14
CA VAL A 247 -4.47 13.01 12.96
C VAL A 247 -3.24 13.77 12.46
N SER A 248 -3.31 15.09 12.32
CA SER A 248 -2.19 15.95 11.91
C SER A 248 -0.96 15.78 12.81
N ARG A 249 -1.15 15.74 14.14
CA ARG A 249 -0.06 15.46 15.10
C ARG A 249 0.55 14.08 14.88
N SER A 250 -0.28 13.06 14.64
CA SER A 250 0.20 11.69 14.39
C SER A 250 1.01 11.63 13.08
N CYS A 251 0.53 12.26 12.00
CA CYS A 251 1.27 12.37 10.74
C CYS A 251 2.62 13.08 10.92
N ARG A 252 2.62 14.21 11.64
CA ARG A 252 3.84 14.95 11.96
C ARG A 252 4.85 14.08 12.72
N ASP A 253 4.39 13.34 13.72
CA ASP A 253 5.25 12.51 14.56
C ASP A 253 5.80 11.30 13.77
N CYS A 254 4.99 10.68 12.90
CA CYS A 254 5.44 9.68 11.93
C CYS A 254 6.56 10.22 11.03
N VAL A 255 6.31 11.36 10.39
CA VAL A 255 7.26 11.97 9.45
C VAL A 255 8.54 12.39 10.15
N ALA A 256 8.46 12.99 11.33
CA ALA A 256 9.62 13.37 12.12
C ALA A 256 10.50 12.15 12.42
N TYR A 257 9.90 11.05 12.90
CA TYR A 257 10.61 9.81 13.16
C TYR A 257 11.26 9.22 11.90
N VAL A 258 10.53 9.17 10.78
CA VAL A 258 11.04 8.66 9.51
C VAL A 258 12.20 9.52 8.99
N CYS A 259 12.10 10.85 9.08
CA CYS A 259 13.19 11.76 8.72
C CYS A 259 14.44 11.50 9.59
N GLU A 260 14.29 11.45 10.91
CA GLU A 260 15.39 11.16 11.85
C GLU A 260 16.07 9.84 11.49
N TYR A 261 15.27 8.79 11.27
CA TYR A 261 15.74 7.47 10.92
C TYR A 261 16.54 7.45 9.60
N VAL A 262 16.00 8.04 8.53
CA VAL A 262 16.67 8.08 7.22
C VAL A 262 17.95 8.90 7.28
N THR A 263 17.91 10.04 7.98
CA THR A 263 19.09 10.88 8.18
C THR A 263 20.18 10.14 8.94
N GLU A 264 19.83 9.36 9.96
CA GLU A 264 20.79 8.54 10.71
C GLU A 264 21.40 7.43 9.84
N CYS A 265 20.57 6.72 9.07
CA CYS A 265 21.06 5.71 8.12
C CYS A 265 22.01 6.31 7.07
N HIS A 266 21.75 7.53 6.59
CA HIS A 266 22.63 8.20 5.64
C HIS A 266 23.93 8.73 6.27
N ARG A 267 23.90 9.10 7.56
CA ARG A 267 25.11 9.53 8.29
C ARG A 267 26.01 8.34 8.59
N ASP A 268 25.44 7.20 8.97
CA ASP A 268 26.17 5.98 9.22
C ASP A 268 26.40 5.20 7.93
N LYS A 269 27.58 5.34 7.34
CA LYS A 269 27.97 4.63 6.11
C LYS A 269 27.98 3.10 6.23
N SER A 270 27.86 2.54 7.43
CA SER A 270 27.74 1.09 7.63
C SER A 270 26.32 0.57 7.38
N ILE A 271 25.32 1.47 7.38
CA ILE A 271 23.92 1.15 7.13
C ILE A 271 23.58 1.59 5.72
N GLN A 272 23.12 0.65 4.89
CA GLN A 272 22.58 0.96 3.57
C GLN A 272 21.14 0.46 3.52
N LEU A 273 20.21 1.39 3.34
CA LEU A 273 18.82 1.04 3.12
C LEU A 273 18.68 0.36 1.76
N ASP A 274 17.90 -0.71 1.72
CA ASP A 274 17.51 -1.34 0.47
C ASP A 274 16.74 -0.33 -0.41
N ALA A 275 16.93 -0.39 -1.73
CA ALA A 275 16.32 0.55 -2.66
C ALA A 275 14.79 0.53 -2.57
N SER A 276 14.17 -0.63 -2.32
CA SER A 276 12.72 -0.73 -2.18
C SER A 276 12.20 -0.03 -0.92
N ILE A 277 12.96 -0.06 0.17
CA ILE A 277 12.66 0.66 1.40
C ILE A 277 12.80 2.16 1.18
N GLU A 278 13.89 2.59 0.56
CA GLU A 278 14.16 3.99 0.24
C GLU A 278 13.05 4.59 -0.63
N MET A 279 12.56 3.84 -1.63
CA MET A 279 11.43 4.23 -2.49
C MET A 279 10.14 4.47 -1.70
N VAL A 280 9.80 3.58 -0.78
CA VAL A 280 8.57 3.67 0.02
C VAL A 280 8.64 4.87 0.96
N VAL A 281 9.77 5.06 1.63
CA VAL A 281 9.99 6.21 2.50
C VAL A 281 9.97 7.52 1.72
N TYR A 282 10.64 7.56 0.56
CA TYR A 282 10.68 8.72 -0.32
C TYR A 282 9.26 9.18 -0.69
N ARG A 283 8.41 8.25 -1.15
CA ARG A 283 7.02 8.56 -1.54
C ARG A 283 6.22 9.12 -0.37
N PHE A 284 6.28 8.46 0.80
CA PHE A 284 5.60 8.92 2.00
C PHE A 284 6.01 10.35 2.40
N LEU A 285 7.31 10.63 2.40
CA LEU A 285 7.83 11.97 2.72
C LEU A 285 7.42 13.01 1.68
N CYS A 286 7.48 12.68 0.39
CA CYS A 286 7.03 13.58 -0.67
C CYS A 286 5.53 13.93 -0.54
N SER A 287 4.68 12.96 -0.21
CA SER A 287 3.25 13.19 0.03
C SER A 287 3.01 14.20 1.15
N PHE A 288 3.79 14.13 2.23
CA PHE A 288 3.72 15.11 3.32
C PHE A 288 4.22 16.50 2.92
N LEU A 289 5.27 16.58 2.12
CA LEU A 289 5.81 17.86 1.62
C LEU A 289 4.85 18.55 0.64
N ALA A 290 4.12 17.77 -0.16
CA ALA A 290 3.19 18.25 -1.17
C ALA A 290 2.05 19.09 -0.57
N VAL A 291 1.56 18.70 0.60
CA VAL A 291 0.52 19.44 1.35
C VAL A 291 1.09 20.56 2.23
N GLY A 292 2.38 20.91 2.07
CA GLY A 292 3.01 21.95 2.90
C GLY A 292 3.37 21.51 4.33
N GLY A 293 3.39 20.20 4.62
CA GLY A 293 3.66 19.66 5.95
C GLY A 293 5.03 20.06 6.54
N HIS A 294 5.98 20.51 5.72
CA HIS A 294 7.26 21.06 6.19
C HIS A 294 7.12 22.20 7.22
N GLN A 295 5.99 22.91 7.23
CA GLN A 295 5.74 24.02 8.16
C GLN A 295 5.50 23.57 9.60
N ILE A 296 5.10 22.31 9.82
CA ILE A 296 4.72 21.79 11.15
C ILE A 296 5.77 20.84 11.74
N ILE A 297 6.89 20.61 11.05
CA ILE A 297 8.04 19.83 11.53
C ILE A 297 9.25 20.73 11.81
N ASN A 298 10.24 20.20 12.53
CA ASN A 298 11.45 20.96 12.86
C ASN A 298 12.23 21.32 11.58
N ARG A 299 12.53 22.61 11.38
CA ARG A 299 13.29 23.11 10.23
C ARG A 299 14.64 22.40 10.05
N ASN A 300 15.32 22.05 11.14
CA ASN A 300 16.60 21.33 11.06
C ASN A 300 16.44 19.94 10.45
N LEU A 301 15.33 19.24 10.76
CA LEU A 301 15.04 17.93 10.15
C LEU A 301 14.75 18.06 8.66
N VAL A 302 14.04 19.12 8.27
CA VAL A 302 13.79 19.46 6.86
C VAL A 302 15.09 19.72 6.12
N ASP A 303 15.96 20.55 6.70
CA ASP A 303 17.25 20.91 6.10
C ASP A 303 18.19 19.68 5.98
N ASP A 304 18.09 18.73 6.91
CA ASP A 304 18.84 17.46 6.89
C ASP A 304 18.29 16.44 5.87
N ILE A 305 16.97 16.33 5.73
CA ILE A 305 16.34 15.31 4.86
C ILE A 305 16.27 15.75 3.40
N LEU A 306 16.13 17.04 3.12
CA LEU A 306 15.94 17.56 1.76
C LEU A 306 17.10 17.21 0.80
N PRO A 307 18.39 17.32 1.19
CA PRO A 307 19.50 16.87 0.35
C PRO A 307 19.44 15.36 0.05
N ILE A 308 18.98 14.55 1.00
CA ILE A 308 18.84 13.10 0.85
C ILE A 308 17.78 12.81 -0.21
N LEU A 309 16.58 13.39 -0.08
CA LEU A 309 15.51 13.21 -1.06
C LEU A 309 15.96 13.62 -2.48
N ILE A 310 16.66 14.75 -2.60
CA ILE A 310 17.21 15.19 -3.90
C ILE A 310 18.19 14.15 -4.46
N ASP A 311 19.04 13.54 -3.63
CA ASP A 311 19.97 12.50 -4.09
C ASP A 311 19.24 11.23 -4.54
N VAL A 312 18.22 10.77 -3.80
CA VAL A 312 17.39 9.62 -4.21
C VAL A 312 16.75 9.88 -5.57
N ALA A 313 16.11 11.04 -5.73
CA ALA A 313 15.48 11.45 -6.98
C ALA A 313 16.48 11.50 -8.14
N ARG A 314 17.68 12.03 -7.88
CA ARG A 314 18.76 12.11 -8.87
C ARG A 314 19.22 10.73 -9.32
N ARG A 315 19.45 9.80 -8.38
CA ARG A 315 19.82 8.41 -8.69
C ARG A 315 18.75 7.70 -9.51
N ALA A 316 17.47 7.95 -9.22
CA ALA A 316 16.36 7.42 -10.03
C ALA A 316 16.38 7.98 -11.46
N CYS A 317 16.58 9.29 -11.63
CA CYS A 317 16.70 9.92 -12.95
C CYS A 317 17.91 9.40 -13.74
N GLU A 318 19.06 9.15 -13.10
CA GLU A 318 20.23 8.52 -13.74
C GLU A 318 19.89 7.11 -14.26
N GLY A 319 18.98 6.41 -13.60
CA GLY A 319 18.41 5.13 -14.02
C GLY A 319 17.29 5.22 -15.07
N GLY A 320 16.89 6.43 -15.46
CA GLY A 320 15.82 6.69 -16.44
C GLY A 320 14.41 6.82 -15.86
N ASP A 321 14.24 6.86 -14.53
CA ASP A 321 12.96 7.07 -13.87
C ASP A 321 12.83 8.52 -13.36
N THR A 322 11.99 9.32 -14.01
CA THR A 322 11.73 10.72 -13.63
C THR A 322 10.62 10.87 -12.59
N SER A 323 9.87 9.81 -12.29
CA SER A 323 8.67 9.88 -11.45
C SER A 323 8.95 10.41 -10.04
N MET A 324 10.12 10.07 -9.48
CA MET A 324 10.54 10.60 -8.18
C MET A 324 10.73 12.10 -8.19
N ALA A 325 11.42 12.62 -9.20
CA ALA A 325 11.68 14.04 -9.29
C ALA A 325 10.37 14.80 -9.52
N GLU A 326 9.46 14.24 -10.33
CA GLU A 326 8.12 14.79 -10.56
C GLU A 326 7.31 14.91 -9.26
N MET A 327 7.47 13.98 -8.32
CA MET A 327 6.82 14.06 -6.99
C MET A 327 7.42 15.15 -6.08
N LEU A 328 8.73 15.35 -6.11
CA LEU A 328 9.42 16.27 -5.18
C LEU A 328 9.44 17.72 -5.67
N LEU A 329 9.68 17.93 -6.97
CA LEU A 329 9.89 19.24 -7.57
C LEU A 329 8.78 20.27 -7.24
N PRO A 330 7.48 19.94 -7.31
CA PRO A 330 6.42 20.89 -6.95
C PRO A 330 6.58 21.46 -5.54
N SER A 331 6.99 20.61 -4.59
CA SER A 331 7.17 20.96 -3.18
C SER A 331 8.40 21.82 -2.93
N LEU A 332 9.43 21.73 -3.79
CA LEU A 332 10.67 22.49 -3.63
C LEU A 332 10.43 24.01 -3.68
N SER A 333 9.40 24.43 -4.40
CA SER A 333 9.02 25.83 -4.52
C SER A 333 8.61 26.46 -3.18
N ASN A 334 8.31 25.65 -2.16
CA ASN A 334 7.87 26.14 -0.85
C ASN A 334 9.02 26.46 0.10
N PHE A 335 10.24 25.96 -0.13
CA PHE A 335 11.37 26.21 0.78
C PHE A 335 12.01 27.58 0.53
N GLU A 336 12.48 28.22 1.61
CA GLU A 336 13.19 29.51 1.53
C GLU A 336 14.59 29.37 0.94
N SER A 337 15.24 28.23 1.23
CA SER A 337 16.59 27.88 0.79
C SER A 337 16.59 26.47 0.21
N LEU A 338 17.23 26.31 -0.93
CA LEU A 338 17.36 25.01 -1.60
C LEU A 338 18.82 24.56 -1.61
N PRO A 339 19.10 23.26 -1.40
CA PRO A 339 20.44 22.70 -1.55
C PRO A 339 20.99 22.91 -2.97
N ASN A 340 22.30 23.08 -3.11
CA ASN A 340 22.95 23.24 -4.43
C ASN A 340 22.69 22.05 -5.36
N SER A 341 22.49 20.84 -4.81
CA SER A 341 22.16 19.62 -5.55
C SER A 341 20.82 19.70 -6.29
N CYS A 342 19.92 20.60 -5.89
CA CYS A 342 18.62 20.77 -6.54
C CYS A 342 18.73 21.24 -8.00
N LEU A 343 19.74 22.06 -8.33
CA LEU A 343 19.96 22.49 -9.72
C LEU A 343 20.28 21.30 -10.63
N GLY A 344 21.09 20.36 -10.14
CA GLY A 344 21.43 19.15 -10.89
C GLY A 344 20.18 18.32 -11.21
N LEU A 345 19.29 18.14 -10.23
CA LEU A 345 18.04 17.41 -10.41
C LEU A 345 17.13 18.05 -11.48
N ILE A 346 16.98 19.39 -11.45
CA ILE A 346 16.16 20.12 -12.44
C ILE A 346 16.73 19.93 -13.85
N VAL A 347 18.04 20.13 -14.02
CA VAL A 347 18.70 19.97 -15.33
C VAL A 347 18.52 18.54 -15.86
N MET A 348 18.69 17.53 -15.01
CA MET A 348 18.48 16.13 -15.40
C MET A 348 17.06 15.85 -15.87
N CYS A 349 16.05 16.38 -15.17
CA CYS A 349 14.65 16.24 -15.57
C CYS A 349 14.36 16.96 -16.90
N MET A 350 15.04 18.08 -17.17
CA MET A 350 14.95 18.80 -18.44
C MET A 350 15.56 18.00 -19.59
N GLU A 351 16.70 17.36 -19.36
CA GLU A 351 17.40 16.57 -20.37
C GLU A 351 16.68 15.25 -20.69
N SER A 352 15.96 14.67 -19.72
CA SER A 352 15.20 13.42 -19.90
C SER A 352 13.87 13.61 -20.64
N GLN A 353 13.35 14.84 -20.76
CA GLN A 353 12.11 15.12 -21.47
C GLN A 353 12.38 15.18 -22.99
N SER A 354 12.13 14.06 -23.68
CA SER A 354 12.39 13.91 -25.12
C SER A 354 11.42 14.66 -26.05
N SER A 355 10.33 15.23 -25.54
CA SER A 355 9.36 16.00 -26.32
C SER A 355 9.21 17.43 -25.78
N LEU A 356 9.24 18.42 -26.67
CA LEU A 356 9.07 19.84 -26.30
C LEU A 356 7.70 20.12 -25.65
N GLU A 357 6.65 19.38 -26.02
CA GLU A 357 5.29 19.59 -25.51
C GLU A 357 5.11 19.06 -24.07
N SER A 358 5.61 17.85 -23.75
CA SER A 358 5.54 17.29 -22.39
C SER A 358 6.42 18.07 -21.42
N GLY A 359 7.62 18.49 -21.88
CA GLY A 359 8.50 19.36 -21.12
C GLY A 359 7.84 20.70 -20.86
N ALA A 360 7.33 21.39 -21.88
CA ALA A 360 6.70 22.70 -21.73
C ALA A 360 5.54 22.70 -20.73
N GLN A 361 4.71 21.64 -20.69
CA GLN A 361 3.56 21.53 -19.80
C GLN A 361 3.93 21.21 -18.34
N PHE A 362 4.94 20.37 -18.12
CA PHE A 362 5.53 20.15 -16.78
C PHE A 362 6.19 21.44 -16.26
N PHE A 363 6.90 22.14 -17.14
CA PHE A 363 7.66 23.34 -16.79
C PHE A 363 6.81 24.60 -16.65
N THR A 364 5.67 24.73 -17.31
CA THR A 364 4.76 25.88 -17.08
C THR A 364 4.12 25.87 -15.70
N ASN A 365 3.88 24.68 -15.12
CA ASN A 365 3.20 24.56 -13.83
C ASN A 365 4.17 24.53 -12.63
N VAL A 366 5.38 23.99 -12.80
CA VAL A 366 6.30 23.70 -11.67
C VAL A 366 7.49 24.66 -11.60
N ILE A 367 8.01 25.12 -12.76
CA ILE A 367 9.27 25.86 -12.80
C ILE A 367 9.18 27.37 -12.52
N PRO A 368 8.11 28.15 -12.79
CA PRO A 368 8.20 29.61 -12.68
C PRO A 368 8.59 30.08 -11.27
N SER A 369 7.99 29.50 -10.23
CA SER A 369 8.27 29.82 -8.83
C SER A 369 9.66 29.34 -8.37
N LEU A 370 10.10 28.16 -8.83
CA LEU A 370 11.44 27.64 -8.58
C LEU A 370 12.51 28.48 -9.29
N PHE A 371 12.27 28.86 -10.54
CA PHE A 371 13.19 29.63 -11.37
C PHE A 371 13.45 31.00 -10.77
N GLU A 372 12.41 31.70 -10.29
CA GLU A 372 12.58 32.98 -9.59
C GLU A 372 13.38 32.82 -8.28
N LYS A 373 13.09 31.79 -7.47
CA LYS A 373 13.86 31.50 -6.25
C LYS A 373 15.31 31.17 -6.57
N PHE A 374 15.58 30.34 -7.57
CA PHE A 374 16.92 30.02 -8.01
C PHE A 374 17.66 31.22 -8.58
N PHE A 375 17.04 32.04 -9.42
CA PHE A 375 17.65 33.26 -9.93
C PHE A 375 17.97 34.24 -8.79
N SER A 376 17.11 34.33 -7.78
CA SER A 376 17.35 35.16 -6.60
C SER A 376 18.48 34.61 -5.72
N ALA A 377 18.64 33.29 -5.63
CA ALA A 377 19.70 32.62 -4.87
C ALA A 377 21.04 32.69 -5.62
N LEU A 378 21.06 32.48 -6.93
CA LEU A 378 22.22 32.66 -7.81
C LEU A 378 22.72 34.12 -7.78
N LYS A 379 21.81 35.10 -7.90
CA LYS A 379 22.15 36.53 -7.75
C LYS A 379 22.76 36.86 -6.39
N ARG A 380 22.37 36.14 -5.33
CA ARG A 380 22.88 36.32 -3.95
C ARG A 380 24.20 35.58 -3.71
N ALA A 381 24.39 34.39 -4.31
CA ALA A 381 25.52 33.51 -4.02
C ALA A 381 26.79 33.87 -4.80
N HIS A 382 26.71 34.25 -6.09
CA HIS A 382 27.87 34.66 -6.90
C HIS A 382 27.43 35.51 -8.10
N ARG A 383 28.27 36.48 -8.54
CA ARG A 383 28.11 37.11 -9.87
C ARG A 383 28.23 36.00 -10.92
N PRO A 384 27.14 35.55 -11.58
CA PRO A 384 27.23 34.44 -12.51
C PRO A 384 28.03 34.90 -13.73
N LYS A 385 28.80 34.01 -14.35
CA LYS A 385 29.42 34.30 -15.65
C LYS A 385 28.29 34.56 -16.65
N THR A 386 28.40 35.65 -17.39
CA THR A 386 27.36 36.19 -18.29
C THR A 386 26.81 35.14 -19.27
N SER A 387 27.59 34.11 -19.60
CA SER A 387 27.20 33.00 -20.48
C SER A 387 26.11 32.08 -19.91
N GLU A 388 26.11 31.82 -18.60
CA GLU A 388 25.09 30.97 -17.96
C GLU A 388 23.76 31.73 -17.88
N ILE A 389 23.80 33.02 -17.55
CA ILE A 389 22.62 33.89 -17.54
C ILE A 389 21.96 33.91 -18.92
N ILE A 390 22.74 34.04 -20.00
CA ILE A 390 22.22 34.08 -21.38
C ILE A 390 21.56 32.75 -21.77
N HIS A 391 22.15 31.61 -21.41
CA HIS A 391 21.56 30.30 -21.72
C HIS A 391 20.21 30.11 -20.99
N TRP A 392 20.12 30.53 -19.74
CA TRP A 392 18.89 30.44 -18.94
C TRP A 392 17.84 31.46 -19.35
N GLN A 393 18.24 32.63 -19.82
CA GLN A 393 17.34 33.65 -20.37
C GLN A 393 16.79 33.23 -21.73
N MET A 394 17.55 32.48 -22.53
CA MET A 394 17.05 31.84 -23.75
C MET A 394 16.03 30.74 -23.44
N ILE A 395 16.25 29.92 -22.40
CA ILE A 395 15.27 28.90 -21.97
C ILE A 395 13.99 29.58 -21.45
N SER A 396 14.10 30.60 -20.59
CA SER A 396 12.95 31.37 -20.10
C SER A 396 12.17 32.05 -21.22
N ASN A 397 12.84 32.59 -22.24
CA ASN A 397 12.19 33.21 -23.40
C ASN A 397 11.61 32.18 -24.39
N SER A 398 11.98 30.90 -24.29
CA SER A 398 11.39 29.81 -25.08
C SER A 398 10.19 29.15 -24.41
N MET A 399 9.98 29.42 -23.12
CA MET A 399 8.86 28.92 -22.31
C MET A 399 7.73 29.94 -22.11
N ALA A 400 7.93 31.20 -22.55
CA ALA A 400 6.93 32.25 -22.63
C ALA A 400 6.44 32.40 -24.08
#